data_AF-A0A9E6JXW6-F1
#
_entry.id   AF-A0A9E6JXW6-F1
#
_cell.length_a   1.000
_cell.length_b   1.000
_cell.length_c   1.000
_cell.angle_alpha   90.00
_cell.angle_beta   90.00
_cell.angle_gamma   90.00
#
_symmetry.space_group_name_H-M   'P 1'
#
loop_
_entity.id
_entity.type
_entity.pdbx_description
1 polymer ?
#
loop_
_entity_poly.entity_id
_entity_poly.type
_entity_poly.pdbx_seq_one_letter_code
_entity_poly.pdbx_strand_id
1 'polypeptide(L)'
;DTRQIAGAEFVRKIKAGPATMERQQRLADEFQYLAGEEGFEETATRQKLQVRETGEFTKNGFIPVIGFSYPVTSFAFNSEVGATSTVLETKDGFVVIKLIDKNDDGYQRLNDNLKQSIKAKVIHEKKMEDLKKVAEDVLAKCGGSLDKAAQLDSMLTVRETGQVIVSTGFVPGLGRDPNFLAALSGVKEGTLSKPIETNRGIAIAELTKKVVGTEEDFQGQKANLRRQILQEKKSTVMRSWIESLKKSAKIEDERGKVF
;
A
#
# COMPACT_ATOMS: atom_id res chain seq x y z
N ASP A 1 -27.54 -13.31 -24.12
CA ASP A 1 -28.31 -14.26 -23.30
C ASP A 1 -28.19 -13.82 -21.85
N THR A 2 -29.15 -13.05 -21.34
CA THR A 2 -29.12 -12.45 -19.99
C THR A 2 -30.16 -13.15 -19.13
N ARG A 3 -29.75 -14.23 -18.48
CA ARG A 3 -30.61 -14.97 -17.56
C ARG A 3 -30.30 -14.53 -16.13
N GLN A 4 -31.35 -14.15 -15.41
CA GLN A 4 -31.29 -13.88 -13.97
C GLN A 4 -32.00 -15.01 -13.24
N ILE A 5 -31.39 -15.50 -12.16
CA ILE A 5 -31.97 -16.54 -11.29
C ILE A 5 -32.31 -15.87 -9.96
N ALA A 6 -33.56 -16.00 -9.53
CA ALA A 6 -33.99 -15.68 -8.18
C ALA A 6 -34.01 -16.97 -7.34
N GLY A 7 -33.32 -16.96 -6.20
CA GLY A 7 -33.29 -18.08 -5.26
C GLY A 7 -33.30 -17.56 -3.83
N ALA A 8 -33.95 -18.32 -2.93
CA ALA A 8 -33.95 -18.05 -1.49
C ALA A 8 -32.97 -19.00 -0.81
N GLU A 9 -32.03 -18.44 -0.03
CA GLU A 9 -31.06 -19.22 0.75
C GLU A 9 -31.64 -19.51 2.15
N PHE A 10 -31.85 -20.79 2.48
CA PHE A 10 -32.24 -21.21 3.83
C PHE A 10 -30.99 -21.66 4.61
N VAL A 11 -30.39 -20.74 5.38
CA VAL A 11 -29.24 -21.05 6.25
C VAL A 11 -29.70 -21.24 7.68
N ARG A 12 -29.82 -22.49 8.15
CA ARG A 12 -29.93 -22.80 9.58
C ARG A 12 -28.54 -23.08 10.14
N LYS A 13 -27.95 -22.11 10.85
CA LYS A 13 -26.69 -22.33 11.56
C LYS A 13 -26.92 -23.29 12.73
N ILE A 14 -26.40 -24.51 12.63
CA ILE A 14 -26.36 -25.46 13.74
C ILE A 14 -25.34 -24.91 14.76
N LYS A 15 -25.80 -24.67 15.99
CA LYS A 15 -24.94 -24.26 17.11
C LYS A 15 -24.78 -25.42 18.08
N ALA A 16 -23.63 -25.52 18.72
CA ALA A 16 -23.40 -26.48 19.79
C ALA A 16 -24.39 -26.24 20.94
N GLY A 17 -24.92 -27.31 21.53
CA GLY A 17 -25.77 -27.21 22.72
C GLY A 17 -24.97 -26.81 23.95
N PRO A 18 -25.62 -26.33 25.04
CA PRO A 18 -24.94 -25.90 26.26
C PRO A 18 -23.96 -26.93 26.83
N ALA A 19 -24.39 -28.21 26.92
CA ALA A 19 -23.55 -29.30 27.42
C ALA A 19 -22.30 -29.56 26.56
N THR A 20 -22.39 -29.32 25.25
CA THR A 20 -21.24 -29.44 24.34
C THR A 20 -20.28 -28.29 24.57
N MET A 21 -20.77 -27.05 24.69
CA MET A 21 -19.94 -25.88 24.97
C MET A 21 -19.19 -26.01 26.30
N GLU A 22 -19.90 -26.42 27.35
CA GLU A 22 -19.32 -26.64 28.67
C GLU A 22 -18.23 -27.73 28.66
N ARG A 23 -18.44 -28.79 27.88
CA ARG A 23 -17.41 -29.82 27.67
C ARG A 23 -16.18 -29.26 26.95
N GLN A 24 -16.36 -28.45 25.91
CA GLN A 24 -15.24 -27.85 25.17
C GLN A 24 -14.48 -26.85 26.04
N GLN A 25 -15.17 -26.06 26.86
CA GLN A 25 -14.55 -25.14 27.80
C GLN A 25 -13.70 -25.91 28.82
N ARG A 26 -14.23 -26.97 29.43
CA ARG A 26 -13.45 -27.81 30.37
C ARG A 26 -12.18 -28.39 29.75
N LEU A 27 -12.24 -28.84 28.50
CA LEU A 27 -11.07 -29.37 27.79
C LEU A 27 -10.04 -28.26 27.55
N ALA A 28 -10.48 -27.05 27.21
CA ALA A 28 -9.60 -25.91 27.05
C ALA A 28 -8.96 -25.47 28.38
N ASP A 29 -9.71 -25.51 29.49
CA ASP A 29 -9.20 -25.21 30.84
C ASP A 29 -8.14 -26.24 31.27
N GLU A 30 -8.42 -27.53 31.03
CA GLU A 30 -7.47 -28.62 31.29
C GLU A 30 -6.19 -28.44 30.46
N PHE A 31 -6.32 -28.11 29.18
CA PHE A 31 -5.17 -27.81 28.32
C PHE A 31 -4.37 -26.62 28.85
N GLN A 32 -5.03 -25.52 29.23
CA GLN A 32 -4.37 -24.31 29.73
C GLN A 32 -3.58 -24.60 31.02
N TYR A 33 -4.17 -25.36 31.94
CA TYR A 33 -3.51 -25.75 33.19
C TYR A 33 -2.25 -26.58 32.92
N LEU A 34 -2.37 -27.63 32.10
CA LEU A 34 -1.26 -28.52 31.77
C LEU A 34 -0.17 -27.83 30.95
N ALA A 35 -0.54 -26.90 30.05
CA ALA A 35 0.40 -26.10 29.28
C ALA A 35 1.25 -25.18 30.17
N GLY A 36 0.75 -24.77 31.34
CA GLY A 36 1.50 -23.99 32.33
C GLY A 36 2.52 -24.83 33.11
N GLU A 37 2.21 -26.09 33.41
CA GLU A 37 3.07 -26.99 34.17
C GLU A 37 4.13 -27.70 33.30
N GLU A 38 3.72 -28.18 32.13
CA GLU A 38 4.51 -29.06 31.26
C GLU A 38 4.97 -28.37 29.97
N GLY A 39 4.45 -27.19 29.68
CA GLY A 39 4.71 -26.49 28.43
C GLY A 39 3.65 -26.75 27.35
N PHE A 40 3.46 -25.73 26.51
CA PHE A 40 2.38 -25.67 25.53
C PHE A 40 2.48 -26.75 24.44
N GLU A 41 3.66 -26.92 23.86
CA GLU A 41 3.91 -27.85 22.76
C GLU A 41 3.88 -29.32 23.23
N GLU A 42 4.38 -29.60 24.43
CA GLU A 42 4.37 -30.94 25.04
C GLU A 42 2.94 -31.36 25.37
N THR A 43 2.16 -30.45 25.97
CA THR A 43 0.74 -30.68 26.27
C THR A 43 -0.06 -30.92 24.99
N ALA A 44 0.16 -30.13 23.94
CA ALA A 44 -0.51 -30.30 22.65
C ALA A 44 -0.21 -31.67 22.03
N THR A 45 1.05 -32.12 22.09
CA THR A 45 1.45 -33.43 21.58
C THR A 45 0.80 -34.57 22.37
N ARG A 46 0.82 -34.50 23.71
CA ARG A 46 0.22 -35.50 24.59
C ARG A 46 -1.29 -35.63 24.38
N GLN A 47 -1.98 -34.50 24.25
CA GLN A 47 -3.42 -34.47 23.99
C GLN A 47 -3.78 -34.68 22.52
N LYS A 48 -2.79 -34.86 21.64
CA LYS A 48 -2.95 -35.05 20.18
C LYS A 48 -3.70 -33.88 19.51
N LEU A 49 -3.46 -32.67 19.98
CA LEU A 49 -4.00 -31.44 19.42
C LEU A 49 -3.06 -30.88 18.35
N GLN A 50 -3.64 -30.30 17.29
CA GLN A 50 -2.87 -29.62 16.26
C GLN A 50 -2.60 -28.18 16.66
N VAL A 51 -1.32 -27.83 16.85
CA VAL A 51 -0.90 -26.45 16.98
C VAL A 51 -0.89 -25.79 15.60
N ARG A 52 -1.50 -24.62 15.49
CA ARG A 52 -1.54 -23.82 14.25
C ARG A 52 -1.00 -22.43 14.54
N GLU A 53 -0.14 -21.95 13.65
CA GLU A 53 0.35 -20.59 13.72
C GLU A 53 -0.63 -19.63 13.04
N THR A 54 -0.92 -18.51 13.71
CA THR A 54 -1.75 -17.44 13.14
C THR A 54 -0.98 -16.59 12.13
N GLY A 55 0.35 -16.65 12.13
CA GLY A 55 1.17 -15.67 11.41
C GLY A 55 1.05 -14.26 11.98
N GLU A 56 1.51 -13.28 11.22
CA GLU A 56 1.46 -11.86 11.62
C GLU A 56 0.04 -11.29 11.49
N PHE A 57 -0.40 -10.55 12.50
CA PHE A 57 -1.67 -9.82 12.50
C PHE A 57 -1.52 -8.48 13.24
N THR A 58 -2.46 -7.56 12.99
CA THR A 58 -2.49 -6.24 13.63
C THR A 58 -3.54 -6.19 14.73
N LYS A 59 -3.44 -5.20 15.64
CA LYS A 59 -4.33 -5.05 16.81
C LYS A 59 -5.83 -5.04 16.47
N ASN A 60 -6.19 -4.56 15.28
CA ASN A 60 -7.58 -4.53 14.79
C ASN A 60 -7.77 -5.39 13.53
N GLY A 61 -6.81 -6.26 13.22
CA GLY A 61 -6.75 -7.04 12.01
C GLY A 61 -7.51 -8.35 12.10
N PHE A 62 -7.67 -8.98 10.94
CA PHE A 62 -8.09 -10.38 10.85
C PHE A 62 -6.94 -11.26 11.34
N ILE A 63 -7.21 -12.21 12.24
CA ILE A 63 -6.24 -13.20 12.69
C ILE A 63 -6.40 -14.43 11.79
N PRO A 64 -5.40 -14.83 10.99
CA PRO A 64 -5.49 -16.08 10.25
C PRO A 64 -5.79 -17.25 11.18
N VAL A 65 -6.55 -18.25 10.69
CA VAL A 65 -7.05 -19.41 11.46
C VAL A 65 -8.22 -19.10 12.42
N ILE A 66 -8.21 -17.96 13.11
CA ILE A 66 -9.18 -17.65 14.18
C ILE A 66 -10.29 -16.69 13.71
N GLY A 67 -9.97 -15.77 12.81
CA GLY A 67 -10.84 -14.69 12.38
C GLY A 67 -10.73 -13.43 13.26
N PHE A 68 -11.80 -12.62 13.28
CA PHE A 68 -11.84 -11.44 14.15
C PHE A 68 -12.20 -11.86 15.57
N SER A 69 -11.23 -11.76 16.48
CA SER A 69 -11.43 -12.04 17.91
C SER A 69 -10.72 -11.00 18.76
N TYR A 70 -11.52 -10.17 19.44
CA TYR A 70 -11.00 -9.14 20.33
C TYR A 70 -10.20 -9.73 21.50
N PRO A 71 -10.67 -10.77 22.23
CA PRO A 71 -9.91 -11.39 23.31
C PRO A 71 -8.51 -11.86 22.87
N VAL A 72 -8.40 -12.43 21.67
CA VAL A 72 -7.12 -12.88 21.10
C VAL A 72 -6.19 -11.71 20.80
N THR A 73 -6.69 -10.66 20.13
CA THR A 73 -5.87 -9.46 19.88
C THR A 73 -5.48 -8.75 21.18
N SER A 74 -6.36 -8.72 22.18
CA SER A 74 -6.09 -8.09 23.47
C SER A 74 -4.97 -8.80 24.21
N PHE A 75 -5.00 -10.14 24.27
CA PHE A 75 -3.91 -10.92 24.84
C PHE A 75 -2.60 -10.69 24.08
N ALA A 76 -2.59 -10.92 22.77
CA ALA A 76 -1.36 -10.89 21.98
C ALA A 76 -0.62 -9.53 22.01
N PHE A 77 -1.35 -8.41 22.12
CA PHE A 77 -0.74 -7.07 22.13
C PHE A 77 -0.41 -6.55 23.53
N ASN A 78 -0.88 -7.20 24.60
CA ASN A 78 -0.62 -6.81 25.98
C ASN A 78 0.28 -7.80 26.75
N SER A 79 0.65 -8.92 26.14
CA SER A 79 1.48 -9.95 26.76
C SER A 79 2.92 -9.95 26.24
N GLU A 80 3.81 -10.57 27.02
CA GLU A 80 5.21 -10.78 26.65
C GLU A 80 5.37 -12.04 25.78
N VAL A 81 6.41 -12.06 24.95
CA VAL A 81 6.74 -13.22 24.13
C VAL A 81 7.03 -14.42 25.05
N GLY A 82 6.42 -15.56 24.74
CA GLY A 82 6.44 -16.78 25.55
C GLY A 82 5.21 -16.95 26.45
N ALA A 83 4.41 -15.90 26.69
CA ALA A 83 3.22 -15.99 27.52
C ALA A 83 2.15 -16.87 26.88
N THR A 84 1.46 -17.67 27.71
CA THR A 84 0.29 -18.48 27.34
C THR A 84 -0.98 -17.81 27.88
N SER A 85 -2.04 -17.76 27.07
CA SER A 85 -3.31 -17.12 27.43
C SER A 85 -4.12 -17.97 28.41
N THR A 86 -5.08 -17.33 29.06
CA THR A 86 -6.25 -18.04 29.59
C THR A 86 -7.05 -18.65 28.43
N VAL A 87 -8.09 -19.42 28.73
CA VAL A 87 -9.05 -19.86 27.71
C VAL A 87 -9.77 -18.64 27.14
N LEU A 88 -9.69 -18.46 25.83
CA LEU A 88 -10.32 -17.36 25.11
C LEU A 88 -11.49 -17.88 24.29
N GLU A 89 -12.66 -17.27 24.45
CA GLU A 89 -13.82 -17.55 23.60
C GLU A 89 -13.67 -16.85 22.25
N THR A 90 -13.98 -17.59 21.19
CA THR A 90 -13.99 -17.14 19.80
C THR A 90 -15.32 -17.52 19.17
N LYS A 91 -15.59 -16.98 17.97
CA LYS A 91 -16.82 -17.29 17.23
C LYS A 91 -17.02 -18.79 16.98
N ASP A 92 -15.92 -19.53 16.83
CA ASP A 92 -15.93 -20.94 16.44
C ASP A 92 -15.62 -21.89 17.61
N GLY A 93 -15.50 -21.38 18.85
CA GLY A 93 -15.25 -22.18 20.06
C GLY A 93 -14.23 -21.54 20.99
N PHE A 94 -13.49 -22.36 21.75
CA PHE A 94 -12.48 -21.91 22.70
C PHE A 94 -11.07 -22.14 22.15
N VAL A 95 -10.16 -21.21 22.42
CA VAL A 95 -8.75 -21.30 22.05
C VAL A 95 -7.85 -20.96 23.23
N VAL A 96 -6.70 -21.61 23.30
CA VAL A 96 -5.57 -21.24 24.17
C VAL A 96 -4.41 -20.93 23.24
N ILE A 97 -3.81 -19.76 23.39
CA ILE A 97 -2.76 -19.27 22.49
C ILE A 97 -1.49 -18.96 23.26
N LYS A 98 -0.35 -19.12 22.59
CA LYS A 98 0.96 -18.72 23.10
C LYS A 98 1.53 -17.65 22.18
N LEU A 99 2.01 -16.55 22.76
CA LEU A 99 2.65 -15.49 21.99
C LEU A 99 4.07 -15.93 21.62
N ILE A 100 4.32 -16.29 20.36
CA ILE A 100 5.63 -16.78 19.92
C ILE A 100 6.58 -15.66 19.51
N ASP A 101 6.06 -14.51 19.08
CA ASP A 101 6.86 -13.41 18.56
C ASP A 101 6.07 -12.09 18.55
N LYS A 102 6.78 -10.96 18.59
CA LYS A 102 6.21 -9.61 18.60
C LYS A 102 7.03 -8.68 17.71
N ASN A 103 6.36 -7.84 16.94
CA ASN A 103 7.02 -6.85 16.10
C ASN A 103 6.67 -5.41 16.52
N ASP A 104 7.54 -4.81 17.33
CA ASP A 104 7.33 -3.49 17.93
C ASP A 104 8.06 -2.35 17.20
N ASP A 105 8.86 -2.65 16.19
CA ASP A 105 9.69 -1.67 15.48
C ASP A 105 8.89 -0.70 14.59
N GLY A 106 7.60 -0.96 14.40
CA GLY A 106 6.70 -0.16 13.56
C GLY A 106 6.92 -0.34 12.06
N TYR A 107 7.83 -1.22 11.67
CA TYR A 107 8.09 -1.56 10.28
C TYR A 107 7.51 -2.93 9.95
N GLN A 108 7.20 -3.16 8.69
CA GLN A 108 6.86 -4.51 8.26
C GLN A 108 8.14 -5.35 8.22
N ARG A 109 8.10 -6.55 8.80
CA ARG A 109 9.24 -7.47 8.76
C ARG A 109 9.62 -7.82 7.33
N LEU A 110 10.91 -8.03 7.12
CA LEU A 110 11.48 -8.37 5.82
C LEU A 110 11.15 -9.84 5.44
N ASN A 111 9.90 -10.07 5.07
CA ASN A 111 9.44 -11.35 4.51
C ASN A 111 9.72 -11.44 3.01
N ASP A 112 9.54 -12.61 2.42
CA ASP A 112 9.90 -12.84 1.02
C ASP A 112 9.08 -11.99 0.03
N ASN A 113 7.82 -11.70 0.35
CA ASN A 113 6.99 -10.79 -0.45
C ASN A 113 7.53 -9.35 -0.41
N LEU A 114 7.92 -8.86 0.76
CA LEU A 114 8.50 -7.53 0.93
C LEU A 114 9.87 -7.46 0.24
N LYS A 115 10.70 -8.50 0.35
CA LYS A 115 11.97 -8.60 -0.38
C LYS A 115 11.76 -8.52 -1.89
N GLN A 116 10.78 -9.24 -2.44
CA GLN A 116 10.47 -9.20 -3.88
C GLN A 116 10.02 -7.79 -4.31
N SER A 117 9.16 -7.14 -3.52
CA SER A 117 8.71 -5.77 -3.77
C SER A 117 9.87 -4.75 -3.73
N ILE A 118 10.71 -4.81 -2.70
CA ILE A 118 11.90 -3.96 -2.57
C ILE A 118 12.86 -4.22 -3.73
N LYS A 119 13.13 -5.49 -4.06
CA LYS A 119 14.00 -5.87 -5.18
C LYS A 119 13.48 -5.29 -6.51
N ALA A 120 12.17 -5.36 -6.76
CA ALA A 120 11.59 -4.77 -7.97
C ALA A 120 11.79 -3.24 -8.02
N LYS A 121 11.61 -2.53 -6.89
CA LYS A 121 11.88 -1.09 -6.80
C LYS A 121 13.35 -0.76 -7.04
N VAL A 122 14.27 -1.45 -6.36
CA VAL A 122 15.72 -1.23 -6.51
C VAL A 122 16.19 -1.54 -7.93
N ILE A 123 15.68 -2.59 -8.57
CA ILE A 123 15.98 -2.89 -9.97
C ILE A 123 15.49 -1.76 -10.88
N HIS A 124 14.29 -1.22 -10.64
CA HIS A 124 13.77 -0.10 -11.40
C HIS A 124 14.64 1.16 -11.23
N GLU A 125 15.01 1.50 -9.98
CA GLU A 125 15.91 2.63 -9.68
C GLU A 125 17.26 2.49 -10.39
N LYS A 126 17.90 1.31 -10.33
CA LYS A 126 19.15 1.06 -11.04
C LYS A 126 19.00 1.17 -12.55
N LYS A 127 17.92 0.65 -13.13
CA LYS A 127 17.62 0.81 -14.56
C LYS A 127 17.48 2.28 -14.93
N MET A 128 16.82 3.09 -14.11
CA MET A 128 16.70 4.53 -14.34
C MET A 128 18.05 5.22 -14.25
N GLU A 129 18.90 4.86 -13.28
CA GLU A 129 20.26 5.41 -13.18
C GLU A 129 21.12 5.08 -14.41
N ASP A 130 21.07 3.84 -14.89
CA ASP A 130 21.80 3.41 -16.08
C ASP A 130 21.29 4.12 -17.35
N LEU A 131 19.96 4.20 -17.52
CA LEU A 131 19.35 4.95 -18.61
C LEU A 131 19.74 6.44 -18.58
N LYS A 132 19.95 7.01 -17.38
CA LYS A 132 20.35 8.41 -17.23
C LYS A 132 21.74 8.62 -17.78
N LYS A 133 22.68 7.73 -17.42
CA LYS A 133 24.06 7.75 -17.94
C LYS A 133 24.07 7.63 -19.46
N VAL A 134 23.29 6.70 -20.02
CA VAL A 134 23.14 6.55 -21.47
C VAL A 134 22.59 7.84 -22.10
N ALA A 135 21.56 8.45 -21.52
CA ALA A 135 20.99 9.70 -22.02
C ALA A 135 21.99 10.87 -21.95
N GLU A 136 22.81 10.96 -20.90
CA GLU A 136 23.87 11.96 -20.77
C GLU A 136 24.97 11.75 -21.83
N ASP A 137 25.39 10.51 -22.07
CA ASP A 137 26.36 10.16 -23.11
C ASP A 137 25.85 10.49 -24.51
N VAL A 138 24.57 10.23 -24.78
CA VAL A 138 23.91 10.56 -26.04
C VAL A 138 23.84 12.07 -26.23
N LEU A 139 23.46 12.83 -25.19
CA LEU A 139 23.46 14.29 -25.24
C LEU A 139 24.85 14.85 -25.56
N ALA A 140 25.91 14.30 -24.98
CA ALA A 140 27.29 14.72 -25.23
C ALA A 140 27.72 14.48 -26.69
N LYS A 141 27.21 13.43 -27.34
CA LYS A 141 27.61 13.01 -28.69
C LYS A 141 26.70 13.50 -29.81
N CYS A 142 25.43 13.85 -29.52
CA CYS A 142 24.44 14.19 -30.53
C CYS A 142 24.61 15.59 -31.16
N GLY A 143 25.48 16.43 -30.61
CA GLY A 143 25.77 17.77 -31.14
C GLY A 143 24.53 18.67 -31.24
N GLY A 144 23.52 18.47 -30.38
CA GLY A 144 22.32 19.31 -30.30
C GLY A 144 21.16 18.91 -31.22
N SER A 145 21.21 17.75 -31.88
CA SER A 145 20.12 17.28 -32.76
C SER A 145 19.56 15.93 -32.31
N LEU A 146 18.23 15.83 -32.20
CA LEU A 146 17.53 14.58 -31.88
C LEU A 146 17.74 13.49 -32.95
N ASP A 147 17.83 13.86 -34.23
CA ASP A 147 18.05 12.89 -35.31
C ASP A 147 19.43 12.23 -35.21
N LYS A 148 20.45 13.00 -34.81
CA LYS A 148 21.78 12.45 -34.52
C LYS A 148 21.76 11.59 -33.26
N ALA A 149 20.98 11.97 -32.24
CA ALA A 149 20.80 11.14 -31.05
C ALA A 149 20.19 9.77 -31.40
N ALA A 150 19.19 9.73 -32.28
CA ALA A 150 18.56 8.48 -32.74
C ALA A 150 19.52 7.54 -33.47
N GLN A 151 20.53 8.08 -34.15
CA GLN A 151 21.52 7.30 -34.89
C GLN A 151 22.62 6.72 -33.99
N LEU A 152 22.79 7.24 -32.77
CA LEU A 152 23.81 6.78 -31.83
C LEU A 152 23.43 5.47 -31.14
N ASP A 153 22.13 5.20 -31.00
CA ASP A 153 21.63 3.97 -30.38
C ASP A 153 20.31 3.55 -31.03
N SER A 154 20.31 2.32 -31.58
CA SER A 154 19.15 1.67 -32.18
C SER A 154 17.92 1.53 -31.26
N MET A 155 18.10 1.66 -29.94
CA MET A 155 17.00 1.63 -28.97
C MET A 155 16.29 2.97 -28.82
N LEU A 156 16.89 4.07 -29.30
CA LEU A 156 16.30 5.40 -29.20
C LEU A 156 15.29 5.61 -30.33
N THR A 157 14.08 6.02 -29.98
CA THR A 157 13.04 6.39 -30.94
C THR A 157 12.71 7.86 -30.78
N VAL A 158 12.96 8.64 -31.82
CA VAL A 158 12.49 10.03 -31.88
C VAL A 158 11.01 10.02 -32.25
N ARG A 159 10.21 10.75 -31.47
CA ARG A 159 8.78 10.91 -31.71
C ARG A 159 8.40 12.36 -31.55
N GLU A 160 7.63 12.86 -32.49
CA GLU A 160 7.00 14.16 -32.37
C GLU A 160 5.73 14.04 -31.54
N THR A 161 5.66 14.78 -30.44
CA THR A 161 4.54 14.75 -29.49
C THR A 161 3.40 15.70 -29.89
N GLY A 162 3.61 16.54 -30.91
CA GLY A 162 2.65 17.55 -31.34
C GLY A 162 2.42 18.63 -30.28
N GLN A 163 1.24 19.25 -30.30
CA GLN A 163 0.90 20.29 -29.33
C GLN A 163 0.59 19.68 -27.96
N VAL A 164 1.26 20.19 -26.92
CA VAL A 164 1.07 19.72 -25.54
C VAL A 164 0.58 20.85 -24.64
N ILE A 165 -0.50 20.58 -23.91
CA ILE A 165 -1.10 21.55 -22.99
C ILE A 165 -0.69 21.19 -21.57
N VAL A 166 0.16 22.05 -20.97
CA VAL A 166 0.74 21.83 -19.63
C VAL A 166 -0.33 21.55 -18.56
N SER A 167 -1.49 22.23 -18.62
CA SER A 167 -2.57 22.07 -17.64
C SER A 167 -3.26 20.70 -17.67
N THR A 168 -3.17 19.96 -18.79
CA THR A 168 -3.80 18.64 -18.92
C THR A 168 -2.95 17.51 -18.34
N GLY A 169 -1.64 17.73 -18.16
CA GLY A 169 -0.73 16.69 -17.69
C GLY A 169 -0.50 15.55 -18.70
N PHE A 170 -0.99 15.67 -19.93
CA PHE A 170 -0.99 14.60 -20.93
C PHE A 170 -0.07 14.94 -22.11
N VAL A 171 0.75 13.98 -22.51
CA VAL A 171 1.67 14.08 -23.65
C VAL A 171 1.31 13.01 -24.67
N PRO A 172 0.92 13.38 -25.90
CA PRO A 172 0.69 12.40 -26.96
C PRO A 172 1.91 11.48 -27.15
N GLY A 173 1.69 10.17 -27.20
CA GLY A 173 2.75 9.15 -27.30
C GLY A 173 3.41 8.74 -25.97
N LEU A 174 3.50 9.64 -24.98
CA LEU A 174 4.09 9.38 -23.65
C LEU A 174 3.02 9.03 -22.59
N GLY A 175 1.82 9.56 -22.74
CA GLY A 175 0.71 9.40 -21.79
C GLY A 175 0.68 10.52 -20.76
N ARG A 176 0.05 10.25 -19.61
CA ARG A 176 -0.06 11.23 -18.52
C ARG A 176 1.25 11.28 -17.72
N ASP A 177 1.96 12.39 -17.83
CA ASP A 177 3.23 12.64 -17.13
C ASP A 177 3.39 14.14 -16.80
N PRO A 178 2.93 14.57 -15.61
CA PRO A 178 3.04 15.96 -15.19
C PRO A 178 4.48 16.36 -14.86
N ASN A 179 5.33 15.42 -14.43
CA ASN A 179 6.73 15.72 -14.08
C ASN A 179 7.53 16.05 -15.33
N PHE A 180 7.32 15.28 -16.41
CA PHE A 180 7.93 15.56 -17.70
C PHE A 180 7.54 16.94 -18.25
N LEU A 181 6.26 17.32 -18.13
CA LEU A 181 5.78 18.64 -18.57
C LEU A 181 6.34 19.79 -17.74
N ALA A 182 6.44 19.60 -16.42
CA ALA A 182 7.06 20.58 -15.55
C ALA A 182 8.53 20.82 -15.94
N ALA A 183 9.29 19.75 -16.18
CA ALA A 183 10.69 19.84 -16.61
C ALA A 183 10.83 20.53 -17.99
N LEU A 184 9.97 20.19 -18.96
CA LEU A 184 9.95 20.81 -20.28
C LEU A 184 9.66 22.32 -20.23
N SER A 185 8.84 22.78 -19.29
CA SER A 185 8.47 24.20 -19.20
C SER A 185 9.67 25.13 -18.95
N GLY A 186 10.75 24.60 -18.38
CA GLY A 186 12.02 25.29 -18.12
C GLY A 186 13.06 25.21 -19.25
N VAL A 187 12.80 24.45 -20.31
CA VAL A 187 13.68 24.31 -21.47
C VAL A 187 13.50 25.53 -22.40
N LYS A 188 14.57 25.98 -23.05
CA LYS A 188 14.51 27.06 -24.03
C LYS A 188 14.07 26.52 -25.38
N GLU A 189 13.33 27.33 -26.13
CA GLU A 189 12.95 26.98 -27.50
C GLU A 189 14.19 26.69 -28.37
N GLY A 190 14.09 25.68 -29.23
CA GLY A 190 15.18 25.23 -30.11
C GLY A 190 16.36 24.57 -29.39
N THR A 191 16.22 24.21 -28.10
CA THR A 191 17.27 23.52 -27.34
C THR A 191 16.81 22.18 -26.82
N LEU A 192 17.76 21.25 -26.71
CA LEU A 192 17.56 19.96 -26.06
C LEU A 192 17.48 20.13 -24.53
N SER A 193 16.56 19.39 -23.93
CA SER A 193 16.47 19.25 -22.48
C SER A 193 17.63 18.43 -21.92
N LYS A 194 17.88 18.59 -20.62
CA LYS A 194 18.60 17.55 -19.86
C LYS A 194 17.79 16.25 -19.86
N PRO A 195 18.36 15.09 -19.48
CA PRO A 195 17.59 13.87 -19.34
C PRO A 195 16.48 14.07 -18.30
N ILE A 196 15.23 13.82 -18.70
CA ILE A 196 14.04 13.98 -17.87
C ILE A 196 13.52 12.59 -17.51
N GLU A 197 13.31 12.36 -16.22
CA GLU A 197 12.63 11.16 -15.73
C GLU A 197 11.14 11.22 -16.07
N THR A 198 10.65 10.14 -16.68
CA THR A 198 9.25 9.93 -17.04
C THR A 198 8.74 8.67 -16.38
N ASN A 199 7.42 8.49 -16.34
CA ASN A 199 6.77 7.27 -15.85
C ASN A 199 7.19 5.99 -16.61
N ARG A 200 7.80 6.11 -17.79
CA ARG A 200 8.18 4.99 -18.66
C ARG A 200 9.69 4.80 -18.83
N GLY A 201 10.51 5.69 -18.27
CA GLY A 201 11.96 5.71 -18.53
C GLY A 201 12.50 7.13 -18.55
N ILE A 202 13.60 7.34 -19.26
CA ILE A 202 14.23 8.66 -19.39
C ILE A 202 14.06 9.17 -20.81
N ALA A 203 13.70 10.45 -20.92
CA ALA A 203 13.48 11.13 -22.19
C ALA A 203 14.38 12.35 -22.32
N ILE A 204 14.88 12.58 -23.53
CA ILE A 204 15.47 13.85 -23.96
C ILE A 204 14.47 14.46 -24.92
N ALA A 205 14.15 15.73 -24.73
CA ALA A 205 13.14 16.41 -25.53
C ALA A 205 13.66 17.75 -26.04
N GLU A 206 13.27 18.08 -27.26
CA GLU A 206 13.53 19.39 -27.85
C GLU A 206 12.25 20.22 -27.76
N LEU A 207 12.35 21.44 -27.23
CA LEU A 207 11.20 22.34 -27.22
C LEU A 207 11.15 23.11 -28.53
N THR A 208 10.28 22.69 -29.46
CA THR A 208 10.14 23.37 -30.77
C THR A 208 9.54 24.77 -30.64
N LYS A 209 8.47 24.91 -29.85
CA LYS A 209 7.77 26.17 -29.66
C LYS A 209 7.04 26.21 -28.31
N LYS A 210 7.11 27.36 -27.63
CA LYS A 210 6.41 27.66 -26.39
C LYS A 210 5.38 28.74 -26.65
N VAL A 211 4.11 28.36 -26.55
CA VAL A 211 3.01 29.32 -26.59
C VAL A 211 2.64 29.67 -25.16
N VAL A 212 2.79 30.94 -24.79
CA VAL A 212 2.32 31.46 -23.50
C VAL A 212 0.87 31.88 -23.67
N GLY A 213 0.01 31.48 -22.72
CA GLY A 213 -1.39 31.89 -22.73
C GLY A 213 -1.54 33.40 -22.60
N THR A 214 -2.54 33.95 -23.28
CA THR A 214 -2.89 35.37 -23.23
C THR A 214 -3.69 35.70 -21.96
N GLU A 215 -3.84 36.99 -21.64
CA GLU A 215 -4.70 37.41 -20.54
C GLU A 215 -6.17 37.03 -20.82
N GLU A 216 -6.59 37.07 -22.08
CA GLU A 216 -7.90 36.61 -22.53
C GLU A 216 -8.13 35.12 -22.24
N ASP A 217 -7.12 34.27 -22.51
CA ASP A 217 -7.18 32.83 -22.18
C ASP A 217 -7.31 32.61 -20.67
N PHE A 218 -6.59 33.41 -19.87
CA PHE A 218 -6.67 33.36 -18.42
C PHE A 218 -8.06 33.76 -17.92
N GLN A 219 -8.62 34.87 -18.39
CA GLN A 219 -9.96 35.31 -17.98
C GLN A 219 -11.04 34.27 -18.32
N GLY A 220 -10.93 33.60 -19.48
CA GLY A 220 -11.82 32.50 -19.85
C GLY A 220 -11.74 31.30 -18.91
N GLN A 221 -10.55 30.97 -18.39
CA GLN A 221 -10.34 29.82 -17.49
C GLN A 221 -10.43 30.16 -16.00
N LYS A 222 -10.37 31.44 -15.62
CA LYS A 222 -10.27 31.94 -14.24
C LYS A 222 -11.32 31.34 -13.31
N ALA A 223 -12.58 31.26 -13.75
CA ALA A 223 -13.66 30.70 -12.94
C ALA A 223 -13.47 29.19 -12.68
N ASN A 224 -13.02 28.44 -13.69
CA ASN A 224 -12.73 27.01 -13.57
C ASN A 224 -11.51 26.76 -12.67
N LEU A 225 -10.42 27.49 -12.90
CA LEU A 225 -9.20 27.38 -12.11
C LEU A 225 -9.46 27.73 -10.65
N ARG A 226 -10.24 28.79 -10.38
CA ARG A 226 -10.66 29.15 -9.01
C ARG A 226 -11.44 28.03 -8.34
N ARG A 227 -12.38 27.39 -9.04
CA ARG A 227 -13.14 26.24 -8.50
C ARG A 227 -12.23 25.06 -8.18
N GLN A 228 -11.32 24.72 -9.09
CA GLN A 228 -10.37 23.61 -8.91
C GLN A 228 -9.44 23.83 -7.70
N ILE A 229 -8.78 24.99 -7.64
CA ILE A 229 -7.89 25.34 -6.52
C ILE A 229 -8.66 25.40 -5.20
N LEU A 230 -9.88 25.95 -5.21
CA LEU A 230 -10.71 26.00 -4.01
C LEU A 230 -11.05 24.59 -3.51
N GLN A 231 -11.39 23.66 -4.41
CA GLN A 231 -11.69 22.28 -4.05
C GLN A 231 -10.45 21.58 -3.50
N GLU A 232 -9.30 21.74 -4.14
CA GLU A 232 -8.03 21.18 -3.67
C GLU A 232 -7.65 21.70 -2.29
N LYS A 233 -7.75 23.01 -2.05
CA LYS A 233 -7.51 23.62 -0.74
C LYS A 233 -8.48 23.11 0.32
N LYS A 234 -9.77 23.00 -0.01
CA LYS A 234 -10.77 22.42 0.91
C LYS A 234 -10.40 20.99 1.31
N SER A 235 -10.05 20.15 0.34
CA SER A 235 -9.62 18.76 0.60
C SER A 235 -8.35 18.69 1.44
N THR A 236 -7.38 19.58 1.21
CA THR A 236 -6.15 19.62 2.00
C THR A 236 -6.39 20.10 3.43
N VAL A 237 -7.17 21.17 3.63
CA VAL A 237 -7.56 21.65 4.96
C VAL A 237 -8.37 20.59 5.72
N MET A 238 -9.29 19.90 5.04
CA MET A 238 -10.08 18.84 5.68
C MET A 238 -9.19 17.68 6.15
N ARG A 239 -8.23 17.23 5.32
CA ARG A 239 -7.27 16.19 5.69
C ARG A 239 -6.40 16.63 6.86
N SER A 240 -5.80 17.82 6.80
CA SER A 240 -4.93 18.31 7.87
C SER A 240 -5.69 18.56 9.17
N TRP A 241 -6.94 19.02 9.08
CA TRP A 241 -7.81 19.19 10.24
C TRP A 241 -8.15 17.84 10.89
N ILE A 242 -8.53 16.82 10.11
CA ILE A 242 -8.78 15.46 10.61
C ILE A 242 -7.51 14.87 11.25
N GLU A 243 -6.34 15.02 10.61
CA GLU A 243 -5.07 14.56 11.18
C GLU A 243 -4.73 15.30 12.48
N SER A 244 -4.95 16.62 12.53
CA SER A 244 -4.72 17.41 13.73
C SER A 244 -5.66 17.01 14.86
N LEU A 245 -6.95 16.81 14.58
CA LEU A 245 -7.92 16.31 15.55
C LEU A 245 -7.54 14.91 16.05
N LYS A 246 -7.10 14.02 15.16
CA LYS A 246 -6.62 12.69 15.57
C LYS A 246 -5.39 12.77 16.48
N LYS A 247 -4.49 13.72 16.23
CA LYS A 247 -3.28 13.92 17.05
C LYS A 247 -3.58 14.58 18.40
N SER A 248 -4.53 15.51 18.46
CA SER A 248 -4.88 16.25 19.69
C SER A 248 -5.95 15.56 20.54
N ALA A 249 -6.75 14.67 19.95
CA ALA A 249 -7.72 13.89 20.70
C ALA A 249 -7.00 12.90 21.63
N LYS A 250 -7.40 12.89 22.90
CA LYS A 250 -7.07 11.80 23.82
C LYS A 250 -7.92 10.58 23.42
N ILE A 251 -7.39 9.76 22.53
CA ILE A 251 -8.06 8.56 22.05
C ILE A 251 -7.75 7.44 23.04
N GLU A 252 -8.66 7.22 23.99
CA GLU A 252 -8.67 6.05 24.87
C GLU A 252 -9.47 4.93 24.21
N ASP A 253 -8.78 3.91 23.73
CA ASP A 253 -9.40 2.72 23.13
C ASP A 253 -9.85 1.74 24.22
N GLU A 254 -11.03 1.99 24.78
CA GLU A 254 -11.62 1.21 25.88
C GLU A 254 -12.29 -0.09 25.41
N ARG A 255 -12.23 -0.44 24.12
CA ARG A 255 -12.75 -1.72 23.62
C ARG A 255 -12.10 -2.92 24.31
N GLY A 256 -10.94 -2.71 24.94
CA GLY A 256 -10.25 -3.69 25.78
C GLY A 256 -10.63 -3.81 27.23
N LYS A 257 -11.47 -2.91 27.73
CA LYS A 257 -11.93 -2.98 29.12
C LYS A 257 -13.38 -3.43 29.26
N VAL A 258 -14.12 -3.53 28.15
CA VAL A 258 -15.58 -3.73 28.15
C VAL A 258 -15.99 -5.11 27.58
N PHE A 259 -15.04 -5.92 27.07
CA PHE A 259 -15.30 -7.28 26.60
C PHE A 259 -14.22 -8.26 27.07
#